data_AF-A0A3C0WDD6-F1
#
_entry.id   AF-A0A3C0WDD6-F1
#
_cell.length_a   1.000
_cell.length_b   1.000
_cell.length_c   1.000
_cell.angle_alpha   90.00
_cell.angle_beta   90.00
_cell.angle_gamma   90.00
#
_symmetry.space_group_name_H-M   'P 1'
#
loop_
_entity.id
_entity.type
_entity.pdbx_description
1 polymer ?
#
loop_
_entity_poly.entity_id
_entity_poly.type
_entity_poly.pdbx_seq_one_letter_code
_entity_poly.pdbx_strand_id
1 'polypeptide(L)'
;MIVHTRLLGCFAVLITVQLQAQTPLSIKDARVIVTAHDFNRCDSFPGVGDFGWPGNIQRASNGDLLLVHSWGYWHASFASPRLLEKETYRRYKAIGWPVDFNAPTGGRALITRSSDNGNTWSKPAVVNDYYLDDGAYGLVKCPDGTLCCFVNVQASWYGFDEPPVDFKKDINGLNSSQYVIRSSDDGKTWGKPIFLESPGSYYQRSHAQPLLLKGGTILWPTYATNGRSEENHKLFGAI
;
A
#
# COMPACT_ATOMS: atom_id res chain seq x y z
N MET A 1 -13.33 -71.12 -28.19
CA MET A 1 -12.89 -70.08 -27.24
C MET A 1 -11.94 -69.14 -27.97
N ILE A 2 -12.42 -67.98 -28.42
CA ILE A 2 -11.59 -66.96 -29.06
C ILE A 2 -11.54 -65.79 -28.08
N VAL A 3 -10.38 -65.57 -27.46
CA VAL A 3 -10.14 -64.42 -26.58
C VAL A 3 -9.77 -63.24 -27.45
N HIS A 4 -10.68 -62.25 -27.57
CA HIS A 4 -10.37 -60.96 -28.18
C HIS A 4 -9.77 -60.04 -27.10
N THR A 5 -8.46 -59.84 -27.13
CA THR A 5 -7.79 -58.80 -26.35
C THR A 5 -7.99 -57.46 -27.06
N ARG A 6 -8.85 -56.58 -26.53
CA ARG A 6 -8.94 -55.20 -26.99
C ARG A 6 -7.86 -54.37 -26.30
N LEU A 7 -6.87 -53.90 -27.05
CA LEU A 7 -5.99 -52.81 -26.61
C LEU A 7 -6.77 -51.48 -26.72
N LEU A 8 -7.02 -50.82 -25.60
CA LEU A 8 -7.35 -49.39 -25.58
C LEU A 8 -6.06 -48.59 -25.78
N GLY A 9 -5.94 -47.88 -26.89
CA GLY A 9 -4.91 -46.87 -27.07
C GLY A 9 -5.34 -45.54 -26.43
N CYS A 10 -4.66 -45.11 -25.36
CA CYS A 10 -4.75 -43.74 -24.87
C CYS A 10 -3.89 -42.83 -25.77
N PHE A 11 -4.52 -41.92 -26.51
CA PHE A 11 -3.83 -40.83 -27.18
C PHE A 11 -3.67 -39.67 -26.21
N ALA A 12 -2.47 -39.47 -25.67
CA ALA A 12 -2.11 -38.24 -24.98
C ALA A 12 -1.68 -37.21 -26.04
N VAL A 13 -2.49 -36.18 -26.25
CA VAL A 13 -2.09 -35.01 -27.04
C VAL A 13 -1.18 -34.16 -26.16
N LEU A 14 0.13 -34.32 -26.34
CA LEU A 14 1.13 -33.41 -25.79
C LEU A 14 1.12 -32.13 -26.62
N ILE A 15 0.45 -31.09 -26.13
CA ILE A 15 0.59 -29.73 -26.66
C ILE A 15 1.91 -29.18 -26.10
N THR A 16 3.00 -29.37 -26.85
CA THR A 16 4.25 -28.67 -26.61
C THR A 16 4.10 -27.22 -27.06
N VAL A 17 3.78 -26.32 -26.13
CA VAL A 17 3.95 -24.88 -26.35
C VAL A 17 5.45 -24.61 -26.39
N GLN A 18 6.04 -24.55 -27.58
CA GLN A 18 7.37 -23.99 -27.75
C GLN A 18 7.29 -22.50 -27.42
N LEU A 19 7.69 -22.12 -26.20
CA LEU A 19 8.01 -20.74 -25.87
C LEU A 19 9.20 -20.34 -26.75
N GLN A 20 8.93 -19.67 -27.87
CA GLN A 20 9.99 -19.00 -28.61
C GLN A 20 10.69 -18.03 -27.66
N ALA A 21 12.02 -18.09 -27.65
CA ALA A 21 12.84 -17.11 -26.92
C ALA A 21 12.54 -15.72 -27.51
N GLN A 22 11.71 -14.95 -26.81
CA GLN A 22 11.45 -13.57 -27.17
C GLN A 22 12.74 -12.78 -26.98
N THR A 23 13.07 -11.91 -27.95
CA THR A 23 14.13 -10.92 -27.78
C THR A 23 13.84 -10.13 -26.50
N PRO A 24 14.80 -10.00 -25.57
CA PRO A 24 14.59 -9.23 -24.35
C PRO A 24 14.17 -7.81 -24.70
N LEU A 25 13.12 -7.30 -24.04
CA LEU A 25 12.71 -5.91 -24.17
C LEU A 25 13.84 -4.99 -23.68
N SER A 26 13.99 -3.84 -24.33
CA SER A 26 14.81 -2.78 -23.75
C SER A 26 14.17 -2.29 -22.44
N ILE A 27 14.94 -1.68 -21.55
CA ILE A 27 14.37 -1.08 -20.32
C ILE A 27 13.30 -0.03 -20.65
N LYS A 28 13.42 0.66 -21.79
CA LYS A 28 12.45 1.65 -22.24
C LYS A 28 11.13 0.97 -22.61
N ASP A 29 11.21 -0.16 -23.31
CA ASP A 29 10.03 -0.92 -23.77
C ASP A 29 9.41 -1.76 -22.64
N ALA A 30 10.18 -2.06 -21.59
CA ALA A 30 9.72 -2.80 -20.41
C ALA A 30 9.10 -1.90 -19.32
N ARG A 31 9.23 -0.57 -19.43
CA ARG A 31 8.68 0.37 -18.43
C ARG A 31 7.27 0.80 -18.79
N VAL A 32 6.36 0.67 -17.82
CA VAL A 32 4.99 1.16 -17.91
C VAL A 32 4.80 2.25 -16.86
N ILE A 33 4.30 3.41 -17.27
CA ILE A 33 3.86 4.47 -16.35
C ILE A 33 2.37 4.25 -16.10
N VAL A 34 2.01 3.97 -14.85
CA VAL A 34 0.61 3.77 -14.46
C VAL A 34 0.00 5.06 -13.91
N THR A 35 0.75 5.78 -13.07
CA THR A 35 0.39 7.09 -12.50
C THR A 35 1.65 7.94 -12.36
N ALA A 36 1.54 9.25 -12.60
CA ALA A 36 2.59 10.24 -12.37
C ALA A 36 1.97 11.61 -12.07
N HIS A 37 2.80 12.60 -11.71
CA HIS A 37 2.36 13.98 -11.43
C HIS A 37 1.50 14.57 -12.56
N ASP A 38 1.79 14.21 -13.81
CA ASP A 38 1.17 14.70 -15.03
C ASP A 38 0.47 13.60 -15.84
N PHE A 39 0.32 12.40 -15.28
CA PHE A 39 -0.25 11.23 -15.98
C PHE A 39 -1.18 10.41 -15.08
N ASN A 40 -2.41 10.14 -15.54
CA ASN A 40 -3.41 9.29 -14.86
C ASN A 40 -3.56 9.55 -13.34
N ARG A 41 -3.66 10.81 -12.95
CA ARG A 41 -3.86 11.20 -11.55
C ARG A 41 -5.23 10.75 -11.03
N CYS A 42 -5.34 10.59 -9.71
CA CYS A 42 -6.62 10.47 -9.03
C CYS A 42 -7.51 11.70 -9.23
N ASP A 43 -8.80 11.57 -8.90
CA ASP A 43 -9.69 12.72 -8.81
C ASP A 43 -9.17 13.76 -7.81
N SER A 44 -9.49 15.03 -8.04
CA SER A 44 -9.09 16.08 -7.12
C SER A 44 -9.82 15.95 -5.79
N PHE A 45 -9.09 16.10 -4.69
CA PHE A 45 -9.64 16.17 -3.34
C PHE A 45 -8.79 17.10 -2.47
N PRO A 46 -9.36 17.69 -1.39
CA PRO A 46 -8.58 18.39 -0.38
C PRO A 46 -7.54 17.44 0.23
N GLY A 47 -6.25 17.66 -0.03
CA GLY A 47 -5.19 16.74 0.37
C GLY A 47 -4.37 16.15 -0.78
N VAL A 48 -4.86 16.23 -2.02
CA VAL A 48 -4.28 15.47 -3.14
C VAL A 48 -2.82 15.80 -3.40
N GLY A 49 -2.40 17.07 -3.35
CA GLY A 49 -0.99 17.42 -3.55
C GLY A 49 -0.37 16.81 -4.81
N ASP A 50 0.96 16.72 -4.86
CA ASP A 50 1.73 16.36 -6.06
C ASP A 50 2.70 15.19 -5.86
N PHE A 51 2.63 14.51 -4.72
CA PHE A 51 3.54 13.43 -4.34
C PHE A 51 2.79 12.10 -4.21
N GLY A 52 3.41 10.99 -4.59
CA GLY A 52 2.83 9.66 -4.43
C GLY A 52 3.86 8.60 -4.03
N TRP A 53 3.45 7.64 -3.22
CA TRP A 53 4.24 6.45 -2.91
C TRP A 53 3.69 5.24 -3.66
N PRO A 54 4.56 4.44 -4.30
CA PRO A 54 4.15 3.15 -4.84
C PRO A 54 3.93 2.14 -3.69
N GLY A 55 2.85 1.37 -3.79
CA GLY A 55 2.74 0.10 -3.08
C GLY A 55 3.23 -1.03 -3.98
N ASN A 56 2.38 -2.03 -4.22
CA ASN A 56 2.64 -3.14 -5.13
C ASN A 56 1.48 -3.40 -6.09
N ILE A 57 1.75 -4.32 -7.03
CA ILE A 57 0.76 -4.89 -7.93
C ILE A 57 0.37 -6.28 -7.40
N GLN A 58 -0.93 -6.57 -7.41
CA GLN A 58 -1.49 -7.87 -7.07
C GLN A 58 -2.51 -8.27 -8.13
N ARG A 59 -2.58 -9.58 -8.46
CA ARG A 59 -3.63 -10.10 -9.33
C ARG A 59 -4.86 -10.49 -8.51
N ALA A 60 -6.00 -9.92 -8.87
CA ALA A 60 -7.32 -10.21 -8.29
C ALA A 60 -7.80 -11.63 -8.65
N SER A 61 -8.95 -12.07 -8.11
CA SER A 61 -9.54 -13.38 -8.40
C SER A 61 -10.11 -13.44 -9.82
N ASN A 62 -10.71 -12.35 -10.29
CA ASN A 62 -11.19 -12.20 -11.66
C ASN A 62 -10.06 -12.07 -12.73
N GLY A 63 -8.79 -12.07 -12.32
CA GLY A 63 -7.63 -12.00 -13.21
C GLY A 63 -7.08 -10.59 -13.44
N ASP A 64 -7.78 -9.54 -13.02
CA ASP A 64 -7.33 -8.16 -13.16
C ASP A 64 -6.04 -7.90 -12.38
N LEU A 65 -5.24 -6.95 -12.86
CA LEU A 65 -4.12 -6.39 -12.09
C LEU A 65 -4.62 -5.21 -11.27
N LEU A 66 -4.20 -5.16 -10.02
CA LEU A 66 -4.49 -4.10 -9.06
C LEU A 66 -3.18 -3.50 -8.59
N LEU A 67 -2.96 -2.21 -8.83
CA LEU A 67 -1.84 -1.46 -8.25
C LEU A 67 -2.37 -0.60 -7.11
N VAL A 68 -1.89 -0.84 -5.89
CA VAL A 68 -2.11 0.08 -4.78
C VAL A 68 -0.98 1.08 -4.68
N HIS A 69 -1.32 2.30 -4.29
CA HIS A 69 -0.39 3.39 -4.09
C HIS A 69 -0.99 4.41 -3.13
N SER A 70 -0.25 5.45 -2.79
CA SER A 70 -0.80 6.61 -2.09
C SER A 70 -0.54 7.89 -2.85
N TRP A 71 -1.30 8.93 -2.52
CA TRP A 71 -1.16 10.24 -3.11
C TRP A 71 -1.48 11.34 -2.10
N GLY A 72 -0.67 12.40 -2.10
CA GLY A 72 -0.77 13.50 -1.15
C GLY A 72 0.18 14.67 -1.44
N TYR A 73 0.34 15.56 -0.46
CA TYR A 73 1.14 16.79 -0.56
C TYR A 73 2.64 16.56 -0.62
N TRP A 74 3.19 15.65 0.18
CA TRP A 74 4.63 15.37 0.22
C TRP A 74 4.90 13.94 0.70
N HIS A 75 6.12 13.69 1.16
CA HIS A 75 6.53 12.49 1.88
C HIS A 75 5.55 12.12 3.02
N ALA A 76 4.94 13.13 3.65
CA ALA A 76 3.78 13.06 4.54
C ALA A 76 2.83 14.21 4.22
N SER A 77 1.54 14.01 4.44
CA SER A 77 0.49 14.95 4.05
C SER A 77 -0.40 15.39 5.21
N PHE A 78 -0.09 15.04 6.46
CA PHE A 78 -0.78 15.37 7.74
C PHE A 78 -2.22 15.89 7.62
N ALA A 79 -3.19 15.27 8.27
CA ALA A 79 -4.56 15.82 8.30
C ALA A 79 -4.65 17.14 9.08
N SER A 80 -5.70 17.94 8.85
CA SER A 80 -6.04 19.10 9.69
C SER A 80 -6.95 18.67 10.84
N PRO A 81 -6.75 19.16 12.08
CA PRO A 81 -5.69 20.07 12.50
C PRO A 81 -4.32 19.38 12.54
N ARG A 82 -3.27 20.14 12.24
CA ARG A 82 -1.88 19.67 12.28
C ARG A 82 -1.06 20.52 13.24
N LEU A 83 -0.11 19.90 13.95
CA LEU A 83 0.78 20.60 14.87
C LEU A 83 2.24 20.21 14.62
N LEU A 84 3.06 21.21 14.34
CA LEU A 84 4.51 21.05 14.22
C LEU A 84 5.18 21.74 15.40
N GLU A 85 6.19 21.11 15.99
CA GLU A 85 7.06 21.75 16.97
C GLU A 85 7.75 22.98 16.33
N LYS A 86 8.01 24.01 17.13
CA LYS A 86 8.42 25.34 16.66
C LYS A 86 9.67 25.30 15.76
N GLU A 87 10.71 24.59 16.16
CA GLU A 87 11.93 24.47 15.37
C GLU A 87 11.72 23.60 14.14
N THR A 88 10.95 22.53 14.28
CA THR A 88 10.52 21.68 13.17
C THR A 88 9.77 22.47 12.10
N TYR A 89 8.81 23.32 12.49
CA TYR A 89 8.07 24.23 11.61
C TYR A 89 9.03 25.17 10.88
N ARG A 90 9.95 25.82 11.60
CA ARG A 90 10.94 26.75 11.00
C ARG A 90 11.81 26.05 9.95
N ARG A 91 12.35 24.88 10.29
CA ARG A 91 13.19 24.08 9.39
C ARG A 91 12.43 23.67 8.14
N TYR A 92 11.21 23.16 8.29
CA TYR A 92 10.37 22.73 7.19
C TYR A 92 10.04 23.89 6.24
N LYS A 93 9.67 25.04 6.80
CA LYS A 93 9.45 26.25 6.03
C LYS A 93 10.70 26.72 5.28
N ALA A 94 11.88 26.63 5.91
CA ALA A 94 13.15 27.04 5.32
C ALA A 94 13.57 26.17 4.11
N ILE A 95 13.18 24.90 4.07
CA ILE A 95 13.45 23.98 2.96
C ILE A 95 12.30 23.90 1.94
N GLY A 96 11.28 24.75 2.06
CA GLY A 96 10.13 24.77 1.16
C GLY A 96 9.13 23.63 1.36
N TRP A 97 9.17 22.94 2.51
CA TRP A 97 8.16 21.94 2.84
C TRP A 97 6.82 22.62 3.12
N PRO A 98 5.70 22.15 2.54
CA PRO A 98 4.40 22.78 2.74
C PRO A 98 3.96 22.55 4.19
N VAL A 99 4.00 23.59 5.02
CA VAL A 99 3.55 23.52 6.43
C VAL A 99 2.08 23.93 6.60
N ASP A 100 1.55 24.71 5.66
CA ASP A 100 0.19 25.25 5.68
C ASP A 100 -0.49 24.89 4.35
N PHE A 101 -1.39 23.91 4.37
CA PHE A 101 -2.07 23.42 3.18
C PHE A 101 -3.43 22.81 3.51
N ASN A 102 -4.33 22.74 2.52
CA ASN A 102 -5.68 22.23 2.69
C ASN A 102 -5.73 20.71 2.55
N ALA A 103 -5.55 19.99 3.66
CA ALA A 103 -5.68 18.53 3.73
C ALA A 103 -6.48 18.12 4.97
N PRO A 104 -7.82 18.13 4.94
CA PRO A 104 -8.65 17.74 6.08
C PRO A 104 -8.41 16.29 6.52
N THR A 105 -8.09 15.38 5.60
CA THR A 105 -7.85 13.95 5.88
C THR A 105 -6.42 13.49 5.52
N GLY A 106 -5.53 14.41 5.17
CA GLY A 106 -4.17 14.07 4.74
C GLY A 106 -4.12 13.54 3.30
N GLY A 107 -3.14 12.68 3.02
CA GLY A 107 -3.04 11.89 1.80
C GLY A 107 -3.89 10.63 1.91
N ARG A 108 -4.02 9.90 0.78
CA ARG A 108 -4.95 8.77 0.68
C ARG A 108 -4.32 7.51 0.14
N ALA A 109 -4.81 6.38 0.62
CA ALA A 109 -4.63 5.08 -0.02
C ALA A 109 -5.51 4.96 -1.27
N LEU A 110 -4.89 4.60 -2.39
CA LEU A 110 -5.52 4.52 -3.71
C LEU A 110 -5.26 3.17 -4.38
N ILE A 111 -6.09 2.84 -5.37
CA ILE A 111 -5.97 1.65 -6.22
C ILE A 111 -6.30 1.99 -7.66
N THR A 112 -5.54 1.45 -8.60
CA THR A 112 -5.86 1.46 -10.02
C THR A 112 -5.86 0.03 -10.57
N ARG A 113 -6.69 -0.20 -11.60
CA ARG A 113 -6.99 -1.53 -12.14
C ARG A 113 -6.62 -1.60 -13.60
N SER A 114 -6.10 -2.74 -14.02
CA SER A 114 -6.02 -3.13 -15.43
C SER A 114 -6.76 -4.45 -15.65
N SER A 115 -7.68 -4.47 -16.61
CA SER A 115 -8.42 -5.66 -17.05
C SER A 115 -7.83 -6.30 -18.32
N ASP A 116 -6.72 -5.76 -18.82
CA ASP A 116 -6.10 -6.15 -20.09
C ASP A 116 -4.61 -6.50 -19.91
N ASN A 117 -4.25 -7.04 -18.74
CA ASN A 117 -2.89 -7.46 -18.38
C ASN A 117 -1.84 -6.33 -18.38
N GLY A 118 -2.25 -5.12 -18.03
CA GLY A 118 -1.37 -3.97 -17.80
C GLY A 118 -1.17 -3.08 -19.02
N ASN A 119 -1.90 -3.32 -20.11
CA ASN A 119 -1.84 -2.48 -21.31
C ASN A 119 -2.50 -1.12 -21.08
N THR A 120 -3.66 -1.11 -20.42
CA THR A 120 -4.35 0.10 -19.98
C THR A 120 -4.73 0.01 -18.51
N TRP A 121 -4.84 1.17 -17.87
CA TRP A 121 -5.10 1.29 -16.43
C TRP A 121 -6.24 2.28 -16.19
N SER A 122 -7.11 1.96 -15.24
CA SER A 122 -8.19 2.84 -14.82
C SER A 122 -7.65 4.07 -14.11
N LYS A 123 -8.49 5.10 -13.99
CA LYS A 123 -8.21 6.19 -13.05
C LYS A 123 -8.09 5.62 -11.63
N PRO A 124 -7.18 6.13 -10.78
CA PRO A 124 -7.10 5.70 -9.39
C PRO A 124 -8.38 5.98 -8.61
N ALA A 125 -8.88 4.97 -7.91
CA ALA A 125 -10.00 5.03 -6.99
C ALA A 125 -9.50 5.00 -5.54
N VAL A 126 -10.29 5.55 -4.62
CA VAL A 126 -9.97 5.56 -3.19
C VAL A 126 -10.16 4.17 -2.61
N VAL A 127 -9.11 3.65 -1.98
CA VAL A 127 -9.15 2.43 -1.16
C VAL A 127 -9.63 2.77 0.24
N ASN A 128 -9.07 3.85 0.79
CA ASN A 128 -9.41 4.37 2.10
C ASN A 128 -9.08 5.87 2.17
N ASP A 129 -9.94 6.61 2.86
CA ASP A 129 -9.79 8.04 3.16
C ASP A 129 -9.94 8.16 4.67
N TYR A 130 -8.91 7.72 5.38
CA TYR A 130 -8.93 7.80 6.84
C TYR A 130 -8.85 9.26 7.27
N TYR A 131 -9.31 9.60 8.48
CA TYR A 131 -9.27 11.01 8.90
C TYR A 131 -7.84 11.54 9.14
N LEU A 132 -6.84 10.65 9.12
CA LEU A 132 -5.41 10.95 9.19
C LEU A 132 -4.72 10.48 7.90
N ASP A 133 -3.51 10.98 7.68
CA ASP A 133 -2.70 10.68 6.50
C ASP A 133 -2.45 9.17 6.36
N ASP A 134 -3.16 8.53 5.43
CA ASP A 134 -3.09 7.10 5.18
C ASP A 134 -2.52 6.76 3.81
N GLY A 135 -1.71 5.70 3.76
CA GLY A 135 -1.08 5.27 2.53
C GLY A 135 -1.07 3.76 2.40
N ALA A 136 -1.45 3.25 1.22
CA ALA A 136 -1.34 1.83 0.92
C ALA A 136 0.12 1.46 0.65
N TYR A 137 0.67 0.59 1.49
CA TYR A 137 2.05 0.10 1.35
C TYR A 137 2.13 -1.30 0.79
N GLY A 138 1.02 -2.06 0.76
CA GLY A 138 0.99 -3.34 0.08
C GLY A 138 -0.41 -3.95 0.00
N LEU A 139 -0.56 -4.88 -0.93
CA LEU A 139 -1.78 -5.61 -1.22
C LEU A 139 -1.43 -7.10 -1.35
N VAL A 140 -2.13 -7.93 -0.58
CA VAL A 140 -2.00 -9.39 -0.62
C VAL A 140 -3.36 -9.99 -0.99
N LYS A 141 -3.37 -10.95 -1.91
CA LYS A 141 -4.54 -11.81 -2.12
C LYS A 141 -4.37 -13.11 -1.34
N CYS A 142 -5.23 -13.35 -0.38
CA CYS A 142 -5.31 -14.56 0.41
C CYS A 142 -5.81 -15.76 -0.42
N PRO A 143 -5.59 -17.01 0.03
CA PRO A 143 -6.04 -18.21 -0.69
C PRO A 143 -7.56 -18.30 -0.92
N ASP A 144 -8.37 -17.68 -0.04
CA ASP A 144 -9.82 -17.61 -0.15
C ASP A 144 -10.31 -16.51 -1.12
N GLY A 145 -9.39 -15.77 -1.74
CA GLY A 145 -9.69 -14.65 -2.63
C GLY A 145 -9.83 -13.30 -1.92
N THR A 146 -9.81 -13.26 -0.59
CA THR A 146 -9.82 -12.01 0.17
C THR A 146 -8.58 -11.18 -0.14
N LEU A 147 -8.75 -9.89 -0.43
CA LEU A 147 -7.65 -8.95 -0.52
C LEU A 147 -7.42 -8.29 0.84
N CYS A 148 -6.17 -8.24 1.29
CA CYS A 148 -5.71 -7.49 2.46
C CYS A 148 -4.83 -6.34 1.98
N CYS A 149 -5.28 -5.09 2.18
CA CYS A 149 -4.46 -3.91 1.95
C CYS A 149 -3.83 -3.46 3.28
N PHE A 150 -2.52 -3.36 3.28
CA PHE A 150 -1.68 -2.99 4.41
C PHE A 150 -1.37 -1.50 4.33
N VAL A 151 -1.76 -0.77 5.37
CA VAL A 151 -1.79 0.69 5.38
C VAL A 151 -0.94 1.19 6.52
N ASN A 152 -0.05 2.15 6.24
CA ASN A 152 0.53 2.99 7.29
C ASN A 152 -0.34 4.23 7.44
N VAL A 153 -0.47 4.70 8.68
CA VAL A 153 -1.17 5.95 9.00
C VAL A 153 -0.31 6.81 9.90
N GLN A 154 -0.30 8.11 9.64
CA GLN A 154 0.48 9.08 10.40
C GLN A 154 -0.42 10.10 11.09
N ALA A 155 -0.21 10.27 12.39
CA ALA A 155 -0.88 11.32 13.16
C ALA A 155 -0.42 12.71 12.71
N SER A 156 -1.29 13.70 12.88
CA SER A 156 -1.07 15.06 12.41
C SER A 156 -0.23 15.91 13.36
N TRP A 157 0.74 15.30 14.04
CA TRP A 157 1.70 16.01 14.87
C TRP A 157 3.12 15.55 14.55
N TYR A 158 4.07 16.48 14.59
CA TYR A 158 5.46 16.15 14.30
C TYR A 158 6.45 17.05 15.02
N GLY A 159 7.59 16.48 15.36
CA GLY A 159 8.67 17.20 16.02
C GLY A 159 8.54 17.30 17.54
N PHE A 160 7.66 16.51 18.16
CA PHE A 160 7.52 16.39 19.61
C PHE A 160 8.05 15.04 20.08
N ASP A 161 8.49 14.93 21.32
CA ASP A 161 8.96 13.66 21.88
C ASP A 161 7.79 12.78 22.36
N GLU A 162 6.64 13.40 22.62
CA GLU A 162 5.40 12.78 23.08
C GLU A 162 4.21 13.40 22.35
N PRO A 163 3.07 12.69 22.21
CA PRO A 163 1.87 13.25 21.58
C PRO A 163 1.38 14.49 22.32
N PRO A 164 1.17 15.63 21.62
CA PRO A 164 0.52 16.79 22.19
C PRO A 164 -0.89 16.43 22.69
N VAL A 165 -1.41 17.16 23.68
CA VAL A 165 -2.64 16.82 24.42
C VAL A 165 -3.81 16.48 23.50
N ASP A 166 -4.02 17.29 22.46
CA ASP A 166 -5.16 17.14 21.54
C ASP A 166 -5.04 15.91 20.62
N PHE A 167 -3.84 15.35 20.49
CA PHE A 167 -3.53 14.23 19.60
C PHE A 167 -3.30 12.91 20.36
N LYS A 168 -3.40 12.89 21.69
CA LYS A 168 -3.17 11.68 22.51
C LYS A 168 -4.11 10.52 22.19
N LYS A 169 -5.27 10.80 21.62
CA LYS A 169 -6.26 9.78 21.23
C LYS A 169 -6.08 9.30 19.80
N ASP A 170 -5.37 10.05 18.97
CA ASP A 170 -5.12 9.67 17.58
C ASP A 170 -4.21 8.47 17.59
N ILE A 171 -4.69 7.37 17.00
CA ILE A 171 -3.94 6.11 16.84
C ILE A 171 -3.21 5.67 18.13
N ASN A 172 -3.89 5.78 19.27
CA ASN A 172 -3.39 5.45 20.61
C ASN A 172 -2.19 6.31 21.07
N GLY A 173 -2.10 7.55 20.60
CA GLY A 173 -1.03 8.48 20.95
C GLY A 173 0.27 8.23 20.18
N LEU A 174 0.27 7.29 19.22
CA LEU A 174 1.42 7.03 18.37
C LEU A 174 1.57 8.14 17.32
N ASN A 175 2.81 8.41 16.92
CA ASN A 175 3.10 9.26 15.77
C ASN A 175 2.73 8.55 14.45
N SER A 176 2.93 7.25 14.37
CA SER A 176 2.51 6.45 13.22
C SER A 176 2.12 5.04 13.67
N SER A 177 1.09 4.50 13.02
CA SER A 177 0.54 3.19 13.27
C SER A 177 0.25 2.49 11.94
N GLN A 178 -0.23 1.26 12.04
CA GLN A 178 -0.53 0.42 10.89
C GLN A 178 -1.86 -0.29 11.09
N TYR A 179 -2.57 -0.51 9.99
CA TYR A 179 -3.76 -1.33 9.97
C TYR A 179 -3.90 -2.08 8.66
N VAL A 180 -4.81 -3.05 8.67
CA VAL A 180 -5.23 -3.78 7.48
C VAL A 180 -6.70 -3.48 7.21
N ILE A 181 -7.03 -3.23 5.95
CA ILE A 181 -8.41 -3.26 5.47
C ILE A 181 -8.58 -4.41 4.49
N ARG A 182 -9.78 -4.99 4.46
CA ARG A 182 -10.07 -6.19 3.67
C ARG A 182 -11.14 -5.94 2.62
N SER A 183 -11.00 -6.60 1.48
CA SER A 183 -12.02 -6.66 0.44
C SER A 183 -12.31 -8.12 0.08
N SER A 184 -13.58 -8.46 -0.04
CA SER A 184 -14.06 -9.79 -0.48
C SER A 184 -14.65 -9.76 -1.89
N ASP A 185 -14.49 -8.66 -2.62
CA ASP A 185 -15.10 -8.42 -3.94
C ASP A 185 -14.09 -7.90 -4.97
N ASP A 186 -12.86 -8.41 -4.90
CA ASP A 186 -11.73 -8.02 -5.75
C ASP A 186 -11.38 -6.52 -5.69
N GLY A 187 -11.55 -5.89 -4.53
CA GLY A 187 -11.13 -4.50 -4.29
C GLY A 187 -12.13 -3.46 -4.75
N LYS A 188 -13.40 -3.83 -4.95
CA LYS A 188 -14.48 -2.88 -5.29
C LYS A 188 -14.98 -2.16 -4.05
N THR A 189 -15.07 -2.87 -2.92
CA THR A 189 -15.41 -2.30 -1.61
C THR A 189 -14.42 -2.77 -0.55
N TRP A 190 -14.28 -1.98 0.51
CA TRP A 190 -13.33 -2.19 1.58
C TRP A 190 -14.00 -2.12 2.95
N GLY A 191 -13.63 -3.03 3.84
CA GLY A 191 -14.10 -3.06 5.22
C GLY A 191 -13.44 -2.01 6.11
N LYS A 192 -13.83 -2.01 7.40
CA LYS A 192 -13.26 -1.10 8.40
C LYS A 192 -11.79 -1.44 8.69
N PRO A 193 -10.97 -0.46 9.09
CA PRO A 193 -9.60 -0.68 9.56
C PRO A 193 -9.53 -1.68 10.72
N ILE A 194 -8.58 -2.61 10.62
CA ILE A 194 -8.17 -3.52 11.68
C ILE A 194 -6.77 -3.10 12.11
N PHE A 195 -6.68 -2.34 13.20
CA PHE A 195 -5.40 -1.84 13.72
C PHE A 195 -4.51 -2.97 14.22
N LEU A 196 -3.22 -2.86 13.90
CA LEU A 196 -2.18 -3.73 14.42
C LEU A 196 -1.74 -3.22 15.79
N GLU A 197 -1.50 -4.13 16.73
CA GLU A 197 -0.87 -3.78 17.99
C GLU A 197 0.58 -3.35 17.74
N SER A 198 0.96 -2.20 18.28
CA SER A 198 2.29 -1.66 18.03
C SER A 198 3.33 -2.26 18.98
N PRO A 199 4.47 -2.76 18.47
CA PRO A 199 5.57 -3.21 19.32
C PRO A 199 6.38 -2.04 19.91
N GLY A 200 6.09 -0.79 19.51
CA GLY A 200 6.72 0.42 20.02
C GLY A 200 5.70 1.41 20.58
N SER A 201 6.16 2.30 21.46
CA SER A 201 5.31 3.31 22.10
C SER A 201 5.27 4.67 21.39
N TYR A 202 6.04 4.86 20.32
CA TYR A 202 6.10 6.14 19.59
C TYR A 202 5.71 6.00 18.12
N TYR A 203 6.34 5.10 17.35
CA TYR A 203 5.82 4.76 16.01
C TYR A 203 6.07 3.30 15.65
N GLN A 204 5.28 2.83 14.68
CA GLN A 204 5.51 1.64 13.87
C GLN A 204 5.24 1.95 12.40
N ARG A 205 6.13 1.51 11.51
CA ARG A 205 6.05 1.79 10.07
C ARG A 205 6.63 0.64 9.26
N SER A 206 6.22 0.55 7.99
CA SER A 206 6.85 -0.33 7.01
C SER A 206 6.95 0.34 5.66
N HIS A 207 8.12 0.22 5.03
CA HIS A 207 8.31 0.51 3.61
C HIS A 207 8.55 -0.77 2.80
N ALA A 208 8.38 -1.92 3.44
CA ALA A 208 8.53 -3.24 2.81
C ALA A 208 7.17 -3.76 2.37
N GLN A 209 7.16 -4.56 1.30
CA GLN A 209 5.95 -5.21 0.83
C GLN A 209 5.61 -6.43 1.72
N PRO A 210 4.33 -6.64 2.06
CA PRO A 210 3.88 -7.86 2.72
C PRO A 210 4.03 -9.07 1.80
N LEU A 211 4.31 -10.24 2.38
CA LEU A 211 4.50 -11.50 1.67
C LEU A 211 3.55 -12.56 2.20
N LEU A 212 2.78 -13.17 1.30
CA LEU A 212 2.01 -14.38 1.61
C LEU A 212 2.94 -15.60 1.58
N LEU A 213 3.05 -16.28 2.71
CA LEU A 213 3.79 -17.53 2.84
C LEU A 213 2.93 -18.73 2.44
N LYS A 214 3.60 -19.84 2.11
CA LYS A 214 2.93 -21.13 1.94
C LYS A 214 2.25 -21.51 3.26
N GLY A 215 0.94 -21.74 3.21
CA GLY A 215 0.11 -22.02 4.39
C GLY A 215 -0.82 -20.88 4.81
N GLY A 216 -0.72 -19.70 4.19
CA GLY A 216 -1.68 -18.61 4.37
C GLY A 216 -1.26 -17.52 5.37
N THR A 217 -0.12 -17.69 6.05
CA THR A 217 0.49 -16.66 6.91
C THR A 217 0.98 -15.48 6.08
N ILE A 218 0.85 -14.25 6.58
CA ILE A 218 1.31 -13.04 5.88
C ILE A 218 2.42 -12.38 6.70
N LEU A 219 3.64 -12.42 6.19
CA LEU A 219 4.76 -11.71 6.79
C LEU A 219 4.75 -10.25 6.34
N TRP A 220 4.79 -9.29 7.27
CA TRP A 220 5.00 -7.88 6.95
C TRP A 220 6.11 -7.27 7.81
N PRO A 221 7.32 -7.06 7.25
CA PRO A 221 8.42 -6.47 7.99
C PRO A 221 8.10 -5.04 8.41
N THR A 222 8.34 -4.70 9.67
CA THR A 222 8.10 -3.36 10.22
C THR A 222 9.31 -2.90 11.04
N TYR A 223 9.43 -1.61 11.29
CA TYR A 223 10.34 -1.06 12.26
C TYR A 223 9.56 -0.17 13.22
N ALA A 224 10.00 -0.14 14.47
CA ALA A 224 9.33 0.64 15.51
C ALA A 224 10.34 1.24 16.49
N THR A 225 9.89 2.27 17.19
CA THR A 225 10.66 2.96 18.22
C THR A 225 9.77 3.36 19.39
N ASN A 226 10.40 3.56 20.54
CA ASN A 226 9.75 4.02 21.77
C ASN A 226 9.91 5.52 22.00
N GLY A 227 10.64 6.23 21.13
CA GLY A 227 10.79 7.67 21.22
C GLY A 227 11.24 8.27 19.90
N ARG A 228 11.21 9.60 19.82
CA ARG A 228 11.55 10.34 18.61
C ARG A 228 13.00 10.13 18.13
N SER A 229 13.95 9.96 19.05
CA SER A 229 15.38 9.76 18.73
C SER A 229 15.68 8.34 18.27
N GLU A 230 16.61 8.23 17.31
CA GLU A 230 16.93 6.99 16.60
C GLU A 230 17.82 6.00 17.36
N GLU A 231 18.29 6.37 18.56
CA GLU A 231 19.25 5.59 19.33
C GLU A 231 18.75 4.20 19.76
N ASN A 232 17.44 3.93 19.69
CA ASN A 232 16.82 2.68 20.16
C ASN A 232 15.89 2.01 19.14
N HIS A 233 16.22 2.08 17.84
CA HIS A 233 15.43 1.39 16.82
C HIS A 233 15.45 -0.13 16.98
N LYS A 234 14.26 -0.73 16.95
CA LYS A 234 14.10 -2.18 16.88
C LYS A 234 13.42 -2.54 15.56
N LEU A 235 14.05 -3.45 14.81
CA LEU A 235 13.43 -4.09 13.65
C LEU A 235 12.51 -5.21 14.15
N PHE A 236 11.27 -5.24 13.70
CA PHE A 236 10.31 -6.27 14.06
C PHE A 236 9.69 -6.87 12.80
N GLY A 237 9.62 -8.19 12.69
CA GLY A 237 8.77 -8.83 11.68
C GLY A 237 7.37 -8.99 12.25
N ALA A 238 6.33 -8.50 11.56
CA ALA A 238 4.97 -8.96 11.85
C ALA A 238 4.74 -10.32 11.16
N ILE A 239 4.08 -11.24 11.89
CA ILE A 239 3.66 -12.59 11.46
C ILE A 239 2.16 -12.56 11.12
#